data_AF-A0ABD0RWR0-F1
#
_entry.id   AF-A0ABD0RWR0-F1
#
_cell.length_a   1.000
_cell.length_b   1.000
_cell.length_c   1.000
_cell.angle_alpha   90.00
_cell.angle_beta   90.00
_cell.angle_gamma   90.00
#
_symmetry.space_group_name_H-M   'P 1'
#
loop_
_entity.id
_entity.type
_entity.pdbx_description
1 polymer ?
#
loop_
_entity_poly.entity_id
_entity_poly.type
_entity_poly.pdbx_seq_one_letter_code
_entity_poly.pdbx_strand_id
1 'polypeptide(L)' 'YNGPNLVLKYDRTQNKLVNIAVDDLSSPYYALRDPQGNAIGLSACDVDGDGREEIYFLNTNNAYS' A
#
# COMPACT_ATOMS: atom_id res chain seq x y z
N TYR A 1 -6.47 6.09 10.22
CA TYR A 1 -6.58 6.67 8.87
C TYR A 1 -7.86 6.11 8.27
N ASN A 2 -8.82 6.97 7.90
CA ASN A 2 -10.15 6.57 7.39
C ASN A 2 -10.30 6.90 5.90
N GLY A 3 -9.20 6.87 5.15
CA GLY A 3 -9.17 7.19 3.72
C GLY A 3 -8.98 5.94 2.85
N PRO A 4 -9.13 6.07 1.53
CA PRO A 4 -8.87 4.99 0.58
C PRO A 4 -7.45 4.43 0.74
N ASN A 5 -7.28 3.15 0.43
CA ASN A 5 -5.99 2.49 0.42
C ASN A 5 -4.98 3.28 -0.43
N LEU A 6 -3.72 3.26 0.02
CA LEU A 6 -2.59 3.80 -0.73
C LEU A 6 -1.79 2.65 -1.32
N VAL A 7 -1.35 2.82 -2.56
CA VAL A 7 -0.39 1.91 -3.19
C VAL A 7 0.85 2.72 -3.49
N LEU A 8 1.89 2.54 -2.68
CA LEU A 8 3.11 3.34 -2.77
C LEU A 8 4.15 2.61 -3.62
N LYS A 9 4.70 3.31 -4.61
CA LYS A 9 5.85 2.87 -5.40
C LYS A 9 6.99 3.85 -5.21
N TYR A 10 8.21 3.35 -5.10
CA TYR A 10 9.39 4.22 -5.06
C TYR A 10 9.71 4.77 -6.45
N ASP A 11 9.70 6.09 -6.59
CA ASP A 11 10.13 6.81 -7.78
C ASP A 11 11.59 7.24 -7.60
N ARG A 12 12.50 6.60 -8.33
CA ARG A 12 13.95 6.90 -8.31
C ARG A 12 14.28 8.28 -8.86
N THR A 13 13.46 8.83 -9.74
CA THR A 13 13.70 10.16 -10.34
C THR A 13 13.40 11.28 -9.34
N GLN A 14 12.41 11.04 -8.47
CA GLN A 14 11.99 11.98 -7.44
C GLN A 14 12.55 11.64 -6.05
N ASN A 15 13.24 10.51 -5.93
CA ASN A 15 13.79 9.96 -4.69
C ASN A 15 12.75 9.90 -3.55
N LYS A 16 11.53 9.43 -3.86
CA LYS A 16 10.43 9.35 -2.88
C LYS A 16 9.41 8.25 -3.23
N LEU A 17 8.62 7.85 -2.25
CA LEU A 17 7.43 7.03 -2.45
C LEU A 17 6.28 7.88 -3.01
N VAL A 18 5.65 7.42 -4.08
CA VAL A 18 4.49 8.06 -4.72
C VAL A 18 3.30 7.11 -4.71
N ASN A 19 2.11 7.65 -4.44
CA ASN A 19 0.87 6.88 -4.53
C ASN A 19 0.50 6.69 -6.01
N ILE A 20 0.45 5.44 -6.47
CA ILE A 20 0.05 5.08 -7.84
C ILE A 20 -1.43 4.70 -7.95
N ALA A 21 -2.11 4.46 -6.81
CA ALA A 21 -3.56 4.30 -6.74
C ALA A 21 -4.24 5.68 -6.73
N VAL A 22 -4.12 6.38 -7.87
CA VAL A 22 -4.69 7.71 -8.09
C VAL A 22 -6.21 7.66 -8.27
N ASP A 23 -6.89 8.76 -7.95
CA ASP A 23 -8.34 8.92 -8.12
C ASP A 23 -8.72 9.19 -9.59
N ASP A 24 -8.40 8.24 -10.46
CA ASP A 24 -8.68 8.27 -11.89
C ASP A 24 -9.21 6.90 -12.31
N LEU A 25 -10.46 6.86 -12.77
CA LEU A 25 -11.15 5.63 -13.20
C LEU A 25 -10.45 4.91 -14.36
N SER A 26 -9.62 5.61 -15.13
CA SER A 26 -8.84 5.04 -16.23
C SER A 26 -7.55 4.35 -15.75
N SER A 27 -7.14 4.59 -14.49
CA SER A 27 -5.95 3.97 -13.91
C SER A 27 -6.18 2.48 -13.66
N PRO A 28 -5.24 1.60 -14.05
CA PRO A 28 -5.33 0.18 -13.72
C PRO A 28 -5.28 -0.10 -12.21
N TYR A 29 -4.85 0.88 -11.41
CA TYR A 29 -4.74 0.78 -9.96
C TYR A 29 -5.95 1.38 -9.21
N TYR A 30 -6.95 1.94 -9.92
CA TYR A 30 -8.09 2.62 -9.31
C TYR A 30 -8.86 1.72 -8.32
N ALA A 31 -9.10 0.46 -8.70
CA ALA A 31 -9.83 -0.50 -7.87
C ALA A 31 -9.12 -0.81 -6.54
N LEU A 32 -7.79 -0.66 -6.48
CA LEU A 32 -7.01 -0.92 -5.27
C LEU A 32 -7.25 0.12 -4.17
N ARG A 33 -7.77 1.31 -4.53
CA ARG A 33 -8.13 2.36 -3.57
C ARG A 33 -9.18 1.90 -2.57
N ASP A 34 -10.05 0.97 -2.96
CA ASP A 34 -11.11 0.40 -2.11
C ASP A 34 -11.72 1.43 -1.13
N PRO A 35 -12.36 2.51 -1.66
CA PRO A 35 -12.77 3.65 -0.85
C PRO A 35 -13.85 3.34 0.20
N GLN A 36 -14.49 2.17 0.10
CA GLN A 36 -15.51 1.71 1.05
C GLN A 36 -14.99 0.61 1.99
N GLY A 37 -13.85 0.00 1.70
CA GLY A 37 -13.22 -1.01 2.53
C GLY A 37 -12.37 -0.39 3.66
N ASN A 38 -12.24 -1.14 4.75
CA ASN A 38 -11.29 -0.80 5.82
C ASN A 38 -9.96 -1.47 5.50
N ALA A 39 -8.89 -0.68 5.35
CA ALA A 39 -7.55 -1.20 5.12
C ALA A 39 -7.10 -2.12 6.27
N ILE A 40 -6.92 -3.41 6.01
CA ILE A 40 -5.99 -4.26 6.78
C ILE A 40 -4.61 -3.94 6.19
N GLY A 41 -3.73 -3.30 6.97
CA GLY A 41 -2.49 -2.75 6.43
C GLY A 41 -1.66 -3.81 5.69
N LEU A 42 -1.31 -3.56 4.44
CA LEU A 42 -0.42 -4.40 3.63
C LEU A 42 0.73 -3.50 3.16
N SER A 43 1.96 -3.86 3.48
CA SER A 43 3.15 -3.11 3.05
C SER A 43 4.05 -4.05 2.26
N ALA A 44 4.32 -3.75 0.99
CA ALA A 44 5.37 -4.43 0.25
C ALA A 44 6.66 -3.60 0.32
N CYS A 45 7.75 -4.15 0.83
CA CYS A 45 9.05 -3.49 0.92
C CYS A 45 10.13 -4.53 0.67
N ASP A 46 11.19 -4.16 -0.05
CA ASP A 46 12.47 -4.89 -0.03
C ASP A 46 13.10 -4.61 1.33
N VAL A 47 12.79 -5.47 2.31
CA VAL A 47 13.14 -5.23 3.73
C VAL A 47 14.59 -5.62 3.98
N ASP A 48 15.10 -6.61 3.26
CA ASP A 48 16.44 -7.17 3.47
C ASP A 48 17.48 -6.72 2.44
N GLY A 49 17.07 -5.97 1.41
CA GLY A 49 17.94 -5.37 0.41
C GLY A 49 18.36 -6.33 -0.71
N ASP A 50 17.63 -7.43 -0.91
CA ASP A 50 17.94 -8.44 -1.93
C ASP A 50 17.38 -8.09 -3.33
N GLY A 51 16.59 -7.02 -3.43
CA GLY A 51 15.99 -6.54 -4.67
C GLY A 51 14.66 -7.20 -5.04
N ARG A 52 14.05 -7.99 -4.14
CA ARG A 52 12.67 -8.49 -4.24
C ARG A 52 11.81 -7.76 -3.21
N GLU A 53 10.53 -7.58 -3.51
CA GLU A 53 9.61 -6.98 -2.55
C GLU A 53 8.98 -8.05 -1.63
N GLU A 54 9.16 -7.94 -0.32
CA GLU A 54 8.47 -8.75 0.69
C GLU A 54 7.11 -8.15 1.03
N ILE A 55 6.11 -9.01 1.27
CA ILE A 55 4.76 -8.58 1.67
C ILE A 55 4.61 -8.69 3.19
N TYR A 56 4.39 -7.55 3.84
CA TYR A 56 4.08 -7.42 5.26
C TYR A 56 2.57 -7.28 5.49
N PHE A 57 1.99 -8.19 6.27
CA PHE A 57 0.61 -8.14 6.72
C PHE A 57 0.52 -7.51 8.11
N LEU A 58 -0.18 -6.38 8.22
CA LEU A 58 -0.52 -5.75 9.49
C LEU A 58 -1.82 -6.37 10.01
N ASN A 59 -1.68 -7.37 10.88
CA ASN A 59 -2.82 -7.95 11.59
C ASN A 59 -3.27 -7.03 12.73
N THR A 60 -4.57 -6.75 12.84
CA THR A 60 -5.17 -6.20 14.05
C THR A 60 -5.48 -7.35 15.00
N ASN A 61 -4.49 -7.80 15.73
CA ASN A 61 -4.68 -8.81 16.76
C ASN A 61 -5.34 -8.16 18.00
N ASN A 62 -6.63 -8.44 18.23
CA ASN A 62 -7.23 -8.44 19.57
C ASN A 62 -6.66 -9.62 20.41
N ALA A 63 -5.34 -9.83 20.39
CA ALA A 63 -4.70 -10.97 21.06
C ALA A 63 -4.31 -10.70 22.51
N TYR A 64 -5.09 -9.88 23.23
CA TYR A 64 -5.19 -9.94 24.69
C TYR A 64 -6.64 -9.71 25.12
N SER A 65 -7.30 -10.80 25.54
CA SER A 65 -8.13 -10.85 26.74
C SER A 65 -7.33 -11.55 27.83
#